data_AF-A0A1V5TNB9-F1
#
_entry.id   AF-A0A1V5TNB9-F1
#
_cell.length_a   1.000
_cell.length_b   1.000
_cell.length_c   1.000
_cell.angle_alpha   90.00
_cell.angle_beta   90.00
_cell.angle_gamma   90.00
#
_symmetry.space_group_name_H-M   'P 1'
#
loop_
_entity.id
_entity.type
_entity.pdbx_description
1 polymer ?
#
loop_
_entity_poly.entity_id
_entity_poly.type
_entity_poly.pdbx_seq_one_letter_code
_entity_poly.pdbx_strand_id
1 'polypeptide(L)'
;MSDKVYEPHKSSIGNVDANLIAAGCYGAAIILSFIPFASWIAWAAPLVVYFIEKKSLLIKFHSVQALVLNAIGSLLFLVLFIVRKIVYSAIYPSSYDWTDYWNGTSNYYRDIRTAATVSTIFIIVTYIIALGLAALQIIAALKAYKYTEFKIPVVGGIAAKISEKLSKVNFGADAAPPAYTPPAQPYQPPTQPYQAPAQPYQPPAQPYQAPAAPVYTPPPPPPAPEATAYTPPPPAPEAPQQTQAPAGAPAVCPSCGTALPPGAAFCGGCGNKIG
;
A
#
# COMPACT_ATOMS: atom_id res chain seq x y z
N MET A 1 26.25 4.60 8.53
CA MET A 1 25.41 5.05 9.67
C MET A 1 24.39 3.96 9.90
N SER A 2 24.32 3.38 11.09
CA SER A 2 23.35 2.32 11.38
C SER A 2 21.92 2.88 11.33
N ASP A 3 21.02 2.13 10.71
CA ASP A 3 19.59 2.46 10.71
C ASP A 3 19.07 2.44 12.16
N LYS A 4 18.24 3.42 12.54
CA LYS A 4 17.63 3.46 13.88
C LYS A 4 16.46 2.47 13.93
N VAL A 5 16.48 1.57 14.91
CA VAL A 5 15.41 0.59 15.14
C VAL A 5 14.55 1.06 16.30
N TYR A 6 13.23 0.91 16.15
CA TYR A 6 12.23 1.24 17.17
C TYR A 6 11.67 -0.02 17.79
N GLU A 7 11.37 0.03 19.08
CA GLU A 7 10.58 -1.02 19.73
C GLU A 7 9.16 -1.07 19.14
N PRO A 8 8.55 -2.25 19.03
CA PRO A 8 7.15 -2.37 18.61
C PRO A 8 6.22 -1.56 19.50
N HIS A 9 5.38 -0.72 18.89
CA HIS A 9 4.46 0.17 19.61
C HIS A 9 3.22 0.51 18.77
N LYS A 10 2.19 1.02 19.44
CA LYS A 10 0.94 1.45 18.81
C LYS A 10 0.99 2.92 18.41
N SER A 11 0.32 3.22 17.30
CA SER A 11 0.05 4.56 16.81
C SER A 11 -1.03 5.25 17.65
N SER A 12 -1.04 6.58 17.62
CA SER A 12 -2.19 7.36 18.09
C SER A 12 -3.40 7.30 17.14
N ILE A 13 -3.20 6.84 15.91
CA ILE A 13 -4.24 6.68 14.88
C ILE A 13 -4.87 5.29 15.05
N GLY A 14 -6.05 5.25 15.64
CA GLY A 14 -6.86 4.03 15.74
C GLY A 14 -6.23 2.88 16.53
N ASN A 15 -5.19 3.14 17.33
CA ASN A 15 -4.46 2.12 18.10
C ASN A 15 -3.88 0.97 17.23
N VAL A 16 -3.57 1.27 15.97
CA VAL A 16 -2.97 0.34 15.00
C VAL A 16 -1.47 0.23 15.23
N ASP A 17 -0.85 -0.88 14.81
CA ASP A 17 0.61 -1.04 14.87
C ASP A 17 1.35 0.04 14.05
N ALA A 18 2.37 0.64 14.65
CA ALA A 18 3.03 1.79 14.06
C ALA A 18 3.73 1.48 12.73
N ASN A 19 4.25 0.26 12.60
CA ASN A 19 4.91 -0.20 11.38
C ASN A 19 3.96 -0.27 10.17
N LEU A 20 2.68 -0.62 10.38
CA LEU A 20 1.67 -0.69 9.32
C LEU A 20 1.35 0.70 8.76
N ILE A 21 1.14 1.68 9.64
CA ILE A 21 0.87 3.06 9.21
C ILE A 21 2.12 3.67 8.56
N ALA A 22 3.31 3.43 9.13
CA ALA A 22 4.56 3.92 8.56
C ALA A 22 4.83 3.37 7.15
N ALA A 23 4.58 2.07 6.93
CA ALA A 23 4.66 1.46 5.60
C ALA A 23 3.55 1.99 4.67
N GLY A 24 2.32 2.16 5.20
CA GLY A 24 1.17 2.69 4.47
C GLY A 24 1.37 4.08 3.89
N CYS A 25 2.23 4.91 4.50
CA CYS A 25 2.57 6.25 3.97
C CYS A 25 3.12 6.21 2.54
N TYR A 26 3.80 5.14 2.14
CA TYR A 26 4.33 4.97 0.78
C TYR A 26 3.30 4.45 -0.22
N GLY A 27 2.19 3.87 0.26
CA GLY A 27 1.08 3.39 -0.59
C GLY A 27 -0.09 4.38 -0.67
N ALA A 28 -0.21 5.29 0.30
CA ALA A 28 -1.38 6.16 0.44
C ALA A 28 -1.66 7.02 -0.81
N ALA A 29 -0.62 7.59 -1.43
CA ALA A 29 -0.77 8.39 -2.64
C ALA A 29 -1.26 7.54 -3.84
N ILE A 30 -0.81 6.28 -3.93
CA ILE A 30 -1.24 5.36 -4.99
C ILE A 30 -2.71 5.02 -4.81
N ILE A 31 -3.12 4.65 -3.59
CA ILE A 31 -4.52 4.28 -3.29
C ILE A 31 -5.44 5.47 -3.57
N LEU A 32 -5.08 6.65 -3.08
CA LEU A 32 -5.89 7.87 -3.28
C LEU A 32 -5.92 8.34 -4.74
N SER A 33 -4.96 7.93 -5.57
CA SER A 33 -4.98 8.26 -7.01
C SER A 33 -6.11 7.59 -7.79
N PHE A 34 -6.67 6.49 -7.28
CA PHE A 34 -7.82 5.80 -7.88
C PHE A 34 -9.17 6.41 -7.51
N ILE A 35 -9.20 7.33 -6.56
CA ILE A 35 -10.44 7.99 -6.13
C ILE A 35 -10.57 9.30 -6.92
N PRO A 36 -11.66 9.48 -7.70
CA PRO A 36 -11.95 10.75 -8.36
C PRO A 36 -11.89 11.92 -7.36
N PHE A 37 -11.34 13.06 -7.77
CA PHE A 37 -11.12 14.27 -6.96
C PHE A 37 -10.02 14.16 -5.87
N ALA A 38 -9.87 13.02 -5.19
CA ALA A 38 -8.79 12.84 -4.21
C ALA A 38 -7.41 12.75 -4.87
N SER A 39 -7.34 12.31 -6.13
CA SER A 39 -6.11 12.20 -6.91
C SER A 39 -5.34 13.53 -7.01
N TRP A 40 -6.01 14.68 -6.96
CA TRP A 40 -5.37 16.01 -7.03
C TRP A 40 -4.52 16.35 -5.80
N ILE A 41 -4.85 15.76 -4.64
CA ILE A 41 -4.17 16.00 -3.36
C ILE A 41 -3.50 14.74 -2.79
N ALA A 42 -3.62 13.59 -3.47
CA ALA A 42 -3.11 12.30 -3.03
C ALA A 42 -1.61 12.33 -2.66
N TRP A 43 -0.83 13.14 -3.36
CA TRP A 43 0.61 13.32 -3.10
C TRP A 43 0.91 13.86 -1.70
N ALA A 44 -0.03 14.60 -1.10
CA ALA A 44 0.08 15.20 0.24
C ALA A 44 -0.48 14.30 1.35
N ALA A 45 -0.99 13.11 1.06
CA ALA A 45 -1.56 12.21 2.07
C ALA A 45 -0.62 11.91 3.27
N PRO A 46 0.70 11.71 3.07
CA PRO A 46 1.61 11.52 4.21
C PRO A 46 1.68 12.74 5.13
N LEU A 47 1.41 13.95 4.63
CA LEU A 47 1.35 15.16 5.47
C LEU A 47 0.18 15.09 6.45
N VAL A 48 -0.97 14.58 6.00
CA VAL A 48 -2.13 14.37 6.88
C VAL A 48 -1.79 13.36 7.98
N VAL A 49 -1.17 12.23 7.61
CA VAL A 49 -0.71 11.21 8.58
C VAL A 49 0.26 11.81 9.59
N TYR A 50 1.19 12.65 9.15
CA TYR A 50 2.16 13.32 10.02
C TYR A 50 1.48 14.16 11.10
N PHE A 51 0.46 14.95 10.76
CA PHE A 51 -0.23 15.83 11.71
C PHE A 51 -1.17 15.09 12.66
N ILE A 52 -1.79 13.99 12.21
CA ILE A 52 -2.68 13.19 13.06
C ILE A 52 -1.86 12.36 14.05
N GLU A 53 -0.67 11.90 13.67
CA GLU A 53 0.20 11.13 14.56
C GLU A 53 0.82 11.99 15.67
N LYS A 54 0.58 11.62 16.93
CA LYS A 54 1.10 12.31 18.13
C LYS A 54 2.18 11.54 18.88
N LYS A 55 2.19 10.20 18.80
CA LYS A 55 3.00 9.31 19.66
C LYS A 55 4.20 8.69 18.94
N SER A 56 4.06 8.33 17.67
CA SER A 56 5.08 7.54 16.95
C SER A 56 6.04 8.41 16.14
N LEU A 57 7.31 8.42 16.54
CA LEU A 57 8.39 9.05 15.75
C LEU A 57 8.68 8.29 14.45
N LEU A 58 8.53 6.96 14.45
CA LEU A 58 8.68 6.13 13.25
C LEU A 58 7.70 6.57 12.15
N ILE A 59 6.41 6.71 12.49
CA ILE A 59 5.39 7.16 11.55
C ILE A 59 5.71 8.57 11.06
N LYS A 60 6.06 9.50 11.96
CA LYS A 60 6.41 10.88 11.58
C LYS A 60 7.57 10.93 10.61
N PHE A 61 8.63 10.16 10.86
CA PHE A 61 9.78 10.07 9.98
C PHE A 61 9.40 9.58 8.58
N HIS A 62 8.72 8.43 8.50
CA HIS A 62 8.35 7.84 7.20
C HIS A 62 7.29 8.64 6.45
N SER A 63 6.41 9.35 7.17
CA SER A 63 5.44 10.30 6.60
C SER A 63 6.15 11.46 5.89
N VAL A 64 7.12 12.09 6.56
CA VAL A 64 7.93 13.17 5.95
C VAL A 64 8.76 12.65 4.79
N GLN A 65 9.39 11.48 4.93
CA GLN A 65 10.18 10.89 3.85
C GLN A 65 9.32 10.59 2.61
N ALA A 66 8.13 10.02 2.78
CA ALA A 66 7.19 9.78 1.68
C ALA A 66 6.72 11.09 1.03
N LEU A 67 6.39 12.11 1.83
CA LEU A 67 6.02 13.43 1.33
C LEU A 67 7.12 14.07 0.48
N VAL A 68 8.36 14.08 0.98
CA VAL A 68 9.52 14.65 0.28
C VAL A 68 9.79 13.90 -1.02
N LEU A 69 9.70 12.56 -0.99
CA LEU A 69 9.89 11.75 -2.19
C LEU A 69 8.82 12.02 -3.24
N ASN A 70 7.55 12.15 -2.84
CA ASN A 70 6.45 12.52 -3.73
C ASN A 70 6.62 13.93 -4.32
N ALA A 71 7.07 14.89 -3.50
CA ALA A 71 7.32 16.26 -3.95
C ALA A 71 8.48 16.33 -4.97
N ILE A 72 9.58 15.63 -4.72
CA ILE A 72 10.72 15.54 -5.66
C ILE A 72 10.29 14.86 -6.95
N GLY A 73 9.56 13.73 -6.87
CA GLY A 73 9.03 13.03 -8.03
C GLY A 73 8.10 13.92 -8.86
N SER A 74 7.18 14.63 -8.20
CA SER A 74 6.25 15.56 -8.86
C SER A 74 6.98 16.70 -9.58
N LEU A 75 8.00 17.29 -8.95
CA LEU A 75 8.82 18.34 -9.56
C LEU A 75 9.57 17.81 -10.78
N LEU A 76 10.19 16.63 -10.67
CA LEU A 76 10.91 16.01 -11.78
C LEU A 76 9.97 15.71 -12.96
N PHE A 77 8.79 15.15 -12.69
CA PHE A 77 7.81 14.86 -13.74
C PHE A 77 7.25 16.13 -14.39
N LEU A 78 7.06 17.21 -13.63
CA LEU A 78 6.68 18.51 -14.16
C LEU A 78 7.71 19.05 -15.15
N VAL A 79 9.00 19.00 -14.79
CA VAL A 79 10.10 19.42 -15.69
C VAL A 79 10.11 18.59 -16.97
N LEU A 80 10.04 17.26 -16.86
CA LEU A 80 10.00 16.37 -18.03
C LEU A 80 8.78 16.63 -18.91
N PHE A 81 7.62 16.90 -18.31
CA PHE A 81 6.40 17.24 -19.03
C PHE A 81 6.55 18.53 -19.84
N ILE A 82 7.09 19.59 -19.24
CA ILE A 82 7.33 20.88 -19.91
C ILE A 82 8.33 20.72 -21.05
N VAL A 83 9.47 20.07 -20.79
CA VAL A 83 10.51 19.83 -21.81
C VAL A 83 9.94 19.01 -22.97
N ARG A 84 9.21 17.93 -22.68
CA ARG A 84 8.53 17.12 -23.70
C ARG A 84 7.59 17.96 -24.56
N LYS A 85 6.78 18.84 -23.95
CA LYS A 85 5.85 19.73 -24.67
C LYS A 85 6.58 20.69 -25.60
N ILE A 86 7.66 21.31 -25.14
CA ILE A 86 8.49 22.23 -25.94
C ILE A 86 9.11 21.49 -27.13
N VAL A 87 9.78 20.35 -26.88
CA VAL A 87 10.42 19.55 -27.92
C VAL A 87 9.40 19.03 -28.92
N TYR A 88 8.26 18.51 -28.44
CA TYR A 88 7.19 18.04 -29.31
C TYR A 88 6.67 19.17 -30.19
N SER A 89 6.40 20.35 -29.63
CA SER A 89 5.92 21.51 -30.38
C SER A 89 6.93 22.04 -31.40
N ALA A 90 8.23 21.86 -31.17
CA ALA A 90 9.28 22.28 -32.10
C ALA A 90 9.42 21.33 -33.31
N ILE A 91 9.02 20.07 -33.16
CA ILE A 91 9.11 19.04 -34.21
C ILE A 91 7.77 18.85 -34.90
N TYR A 92 6.65 19.04 -34.18
CA TYR A 92 5.33 18.84 -34.73
C TYR A 92 5.01 19.95 -35.73
N PRO A 93 4.60 19.60 -36.97
CA PRO A 93 4.31 20.59 -37.99
C PRO A 93 3.21 21.55 -37.49
N SER A 94 3.55 22.84 -37.39
CA SER A 94 2.69 23.89 -36.82
C SER A 94 1.61 24.35 -37.79
N SER A 95 1.86 24.21 -39.09
CA SER A 95 0.90 24.50 -40.14
C SER A 95 0.21 23.22 -40.56
N TYR A 96 -1.11 23.22 -40.40
CA TYR A 96 -2.04 22.38 -41.13
C TYR A 96 -1.99 22.81 -42.61
N ASP A 97 -0.84 22.64 -43.28
CA ASP A 97 -0.77 22.86 -44.71
C ASP A 97 -1.47 21.68 -45.38
N TRP A 98 -2.76 21.86 -45.65
CA TRP A 98 -3.63 20.86 -46.25
C TRP A 98 -3.04 20.31 -47.56
N THR A 99 -2.19 21.11 -48.21
CA THR A 99 -1.50 20.80 -49.44
C THR A 99 -0.45 19.70 -49.24
N ASP A 100 0.37 19.75 -48.19
CA ASP A 100 1.38 18.72 -47.87
C ASP A 100 0.73 17.41 -47.43
N TYR A 101 -0.39 17.51 -46.70
CA TYR A 101 -1.19 16.36 -46.28
C TYR A 101 -1.79 15.63 -47.50
N TRP A 102 -2.43 16.37 -48.42
CA TRP A 102 -3.08 15.80 -49.60
C TRP A 102 -2.09 15.30 -50.65
N ASN A 103 -0.96 15.99 -50.80
CA ASN A 103 0.12 15.59 -51.71
C ASN A 103 1.01 14.48 -51.14
N GLY A 104 0.78 14.07 -49.88
CA GLY A 104 1.52 12.99 -49.22
C GLY A 104 3.03 13.20 -49.23
N THR A 105 3.49 14.45 -49.07
CA THR A 105 4.91 14.76 -49.19
C THR A 105 5.69 14.06 -48.07
N SER A 106 6.90 13.60 -48.40
CA SER A 106 7.73 12.80 -47.48
C SER A 106 8.10 13.55 -46.19
N ASN A 107 8.10 14.89 -46.22
CA ASN A 107 8.47 15.74 -45.10
C ASN A 107 7.40 15.71 -43.99
N TYR A 108 6.11 15.84 -44.32
CA TYR A 108 5.02 15.80 -43.33
C TYR A 108 4.99 14.47 -42.53
N TYR A 109 5.03 13.34 -43.23
CA TYR A 109 5.07 12.02 -42.57
C TYR A 109 6.39 11.74 -41.84
N ARG A 110 7.50 12.37 -42.26
CA ARG A 110 8.79 12.25 -41.55
C ARG A 110 8.73 13.00 -40.22
N ASP A 111 8.18 14.21 -40.20
CA ASP A 111 8.16 15.06 -39.02
C ASP A 111 7.20 14.52 -37.93
N ILE A 112 6.04 13.98 -38.34
CA ILE A 112 5.14 13.26 -37.41
C ILE A 112 5.81 12.02 -36.83
N ARG A 113 6.51 11.22 -37.66
CA ARG A 113 7.23 10.02 -37.18
C ARG A 113 8.32 10.42 -36.19
N THR A 114 9.09 11.46 -36.50
CA THR A 114 10.12 11.99 -35.60
C THR A 114 9.50 12.47 -34.27
N ALA A 115 8.41 13.24 -34.30
CA ALA A 115 7.73 13.70 -33.08
C ALA A 115 7.19 12.53 -32.23
N ALA A 116 6.63 11.51 -32.87
CA ALA A 116 6.16 10.29 -32.20
C ALA A 116 7.31 9.50 -31.57
N THR A 117 8.42 9.30 -32.28
CA THR A 117 9.63 8.65 -31.76
C THR A 117 10.19 9.39 -30.55
N VAL A 118 10.35 10.72 -30.64
CA VAL A 118 10.84 11.54 -29.53
C VAL A 118 9.88 11.47 -28.33
N SER A 119 8.57 11.61 -28.56
CA SER A 119 7.58 11.47 -27.49
C SER A 119 7.65 10.09 -26.81
N THR A 120 7.90 9.03 -27.57
CA THR A 120 8.02 7.67 -27.04
C THR A 120 9.26 7.53 -26.14
N ILE A 121 10.39 8.13 -26.53
CA ILE A 121 11.60 8.16 -25.70
C ILE A 121 11.34 8.86 -24.36
N PHE A 122 10.68 10.04 -24.37
CA PHE A 122 10.31 10.73 -23.12
C PHE A 122 9.41 9.88 -22.22
N ILE A 123 8.46 9.14 -22.80
CA ILE A 123 7.59 8.22 -22.06
C ILE A 123 8.42 7.11 -21.40
N ILE A 124 9.33 6.47 -22.15
CA ILE A 124 10.20 5.41 -21.62
C ILE A 124 11.06 5.94 -20.47
N VAL A 125 11.72 7.09 -20.65
CA VAL A 125 12.54 7.73 -19.60
C VAL A 125 11.70 8.02 -18.36
N THR A 126 10.48 8.55 -18.55
CA THR A 126 9.55 8.83 -17.45
C THR A 126 9.22 7.56 -16.67
N TYR A 127 8.93 6.45 -17.36
CA TYR A 127 8.65 5.16 -16.71
C TYR A 127 9.87 4.59 -15.97
N ILE A 128 11.07 4.69 -16.53
CA ILE A 128 12.29 4.24 -15.84
C ILE A 128 12.47 4.99 -14.52
N ILE A 129 12.28 6.31 -14.52
CA ILE A 129 12.39 7.12 -13.31
C ILE A 129 11.27 6.77 -12.31
N ALA A 130 10.03 6.61 -12.80
CA ALA A 130 8.90 6.21 -11.96
C ALA A 130 9.13 4.85 -11.27
N LEU A 131 9.67 3.87 -12.00
CA LEU A 131 10.03 2.56 -11.45
C LEU A 131 11.14 2.67 -10.41
N GLY A 132 12.16 3.50 -10.65
CA GLY A 132 13.20 3.77 -9.67
C GLY A 132 12.65 4.37 -8.37
N LEU A 133 11.79 5.39 -8.47
CA LEU A 133 11.13 5.99 -7.30
C LEU A 133 10.21 5.00 -6.59
N ALA A 134 9.46 4.18 -7.33
CA ALA A 134 8.61 3.13 -6.75
C ALA A 134 9.44 2.08 -5.99
N ALA A 135 10.58 1.65 -6.54
CA ALA A 135 11.49 0.73 -5.86
C ALA A 135 12.01 1.32 -4.53
N LEU A 136 12.37 2.61 -4.51
CA LEU A 136 12.78 3.29 -3.28
C LEU A 136 11.66 3.34 -2.25
N GLN A 137 10.42 3.61 -2.68
CA GLN A 137 9.24 3.57 -1.81
C GLN A 137 9.02 2.18 -1.21
N ILE A 138 9.11 1.13 -2.02
CA ILE A 138 8.95 -0.26 -1.56
C ILE A 138 10.02 -0.63 -0.55
N ILE A 139 11.31 -0.31 -0.82
CA ILE A 139 12.40 -0.59 0.12
C ILE A 139 12.18 0.14 1.45
N ALA A 140 11.80 1.42 1.39
CA ALA A 140 11.51 2.19 2.59
C ALA A 140 10.29 1.64 3.36
N ALA A 141 9.24 1.20 2.67
CA ALA A 141 8.08 0.57 3.27
C ALA A 141 8.42 -0.77 3.95
N LEU A 142 9.24 -1.62 3.32
CA LEU A 142 9.70 -2.89 3.89
C LEU A 142 10.53 -2.68 5.16
N LYS A 143 11.35 -1.63 5.19
CA LYS A 143 12.14 -1.25 6.38
C LYS A 143 11.25 -0.66 7.47
N ALA A 144 10.29 0.20 7.11
CA ALA A 144 9.27 0.72 8.03
C ALA A 144 8.45 -0.41 8.67
N TYR A 145 8.09 -1.43 7.88
CA TYR A 145 7.39 -2.63 8.37
C TYR A 145 8.18 -3.38 9.44
N LYS A 146 9.51 -3.32 9.38
CA LYS A 146 10.46 -3.87 10.37
C LYS A 146 10.87 -2.85 11.45
N TYR A 147 10.07 -1.81 11.69
CA TYR A 147 10.35 -0.77 12.70
C TYR A 147 11.72 -0.08 12.52
N THR A 148 12.21 0.00 11.29
CA THR A 148 13.56 0.50 11.00
C THR A 148 13.50 1.78 10.16
N GLU A 149 14.17 2.84 10.63
CA GLU A 149 14.38 4.05 9.85
C GLU A 149 15.38 3.79 8.73
N PHE A 150 14.87 3.70 7.50
CA PHE A 150 15.70 3.66 6.31
C PHE A 150 15.78 5.04 5.66
N LYS A 151 16.99 5.61 5.63
CA LYS A 151 17.27 6.90 4.98
C LYS A 151 17.62 6.66 3.52
N ILE A 152 16.69 7.00 2.62
CA ILE A 152 16.95 6.90 1.17
C ILE A 152 18.15 7.80 0.82
N PRO A 153 19.24 7.31 0.20
CA PRO A 153 20.35 8.18 -0.22
C PRO A 153 19.84 9.29 -1.16
N VAL A 154 20.45 10.48 -1.11
CA VAL A 154 19.98 11.75 -1.75
C VAL A 154 18.79 12.41 -1.06
N VAL A 155 17.76 11.66 -0.65
CA VAL A 155 16.52 12.21 -0.04
C VAL A 155 16.59 12.28 1.49
N GLY A 156 17.27 11.33 2.12
CA GLY A 156 17.35 11.15 3.56
C GLY A 156 18.07 12.26 4.29
N GLY A 157 19.04 12.92 3.65
CA GLY A 157 19.70 14.11 4.19
C GLY A 157 18.77 15.34 4.24
N ILE A 158 17.89 15.48 3.25
CA ILE A 158 16.87 16.54 3.19
C ILE A 158 15.77 16.23 4.20
N ALA A 159 15.26 14.99 4.21
CA ALA A 159 14.23 14.54 5.15
C ALA A 159 14.67 14.66 6.62
N ALA A 160 15.92 14.32 6.94
CA ALA A 160 16.47 14.47 8.30
C ALA A 160 16.49 15.94 8.75
N LYS A 161 16.96 16.86 7.89
CA LYS A 161 16.99 18.30 8.19
C LYS A 161 15.59 18.91 8.32
N ILE A 162 14.67 18.49 7.46
CA ILE A 162 13.26 18.92 7.50
C ILE A 162 12.59 18.39 8.78
N SER A 163 12.80 17.13 9.14
CA SER A 163 12.26 16.52 10.36
C SER A 163 12.81 17.19 11.62
N GLU A 164 14.11 17.49 11.68
CA GLU A 164 14.73 18.22 12.79
C GLU A 164 14.18 19.64 12.94
N LYS A 165 13.88 20.32 11.83
CA LYS A 165 13.26 21.65 11.87
C LYS A 165 11.77 21.58 12.24
N LEU A 166 11.04 20.58 11.72
CA LEU A 166 9.63 20.36 12.04
C LEU A 166 9.44 19.91 13.49
N SER A 167 10.37 19.14 14.07
CA SER A 167 10.29 18.76 15.49
C SER A 167 10.51 19.95 16.43
N LYS A 168 11.19 21.00 15.97
CA LYS A 168 11.34 22.28 16.69
C LYS A 168 10.11 23.19 16.55
N VAL A 169 9.22 22.90 15.60
CA VAL A 169 7.94 23.60 15.48
C VAL A 169 6.90 22.83 16.29
N ASN A 170 6.47 23.41 17.41
CA ASN A 170 5.48 22.78 18.28
C ASN A 170 4.09 22.89 17.63
N PHE A 171 3.67 21.85 16.90
CA PHE A 171 2.33 21.75 16.29
C PHE A 171 1.24 21.31 17.30
N GLY A 172 1.37 21.67 18.57
CA GLY A 172 0.37 21.39 19.61
C GLY A 172 0.50 20.02 20.27
N ALA A 173 1.73 19.56 20.52
CA ALA A 173 2.01 18.32 21.26
C ALA A 173 2.60 18.61 22.64
N ASP A 174 1.93 19.42 23.45
CA ASP A 174 2.31 19.63 24.87
C ASP A 174 1.96 18.44 25.77
N ALA A 175 1.83 17.25 25.20
CA ALA A 175 1.89 16.01 25.94
C ALA A 175 2.92 15.10 25.27
N ALA A 176 4.20 15.35 25.58
CA ALA A 176 5.17 14.28 25.51
C ALA A 176 4.59 13.08 26.29
N PRO A 177 4.50 11.87 25.72
CA PRO A 177 4.38 10.69 26.56
C PRO A 177 5.55 10.73 27.55
N PRO A 178 5.33 10.39 28.83
CA PRO A 178 6.40 10.45 29.82
C PRO A 178 7.61 9.73 29.25
N ALA A 179 8.77 10.38 29.34
CA ALA A 179 10.03 9.74 29.02
C ALA A 179 10.06 8.40 29.76
N TYR A 180 10.26 7.31 29.03
CA TYR A 180 10.45 6.02 29.65
C TYR A 180 11.69 6.11 30.55
N THR A 181 11.45 6.24 31.85
CA THR A 181 12.43 5.97 32.89
C THR A 181 12.42 4.46 33.11
N PRO A 182 13.47 3.71 32.72
CA PRO A 182 13.60 2.33 33.17
C PRO A 182 13.55 2.33 34.70
N PRO A 183 12.79 1.41 35.34
CA PRO A 183 12.76 1.33 36.80
C PRO A 183 14.20 1.15 37.32
N ALA A 184 14.64 2.05 38.21
CA ALA A 184 15.98 2.07 38.77
C ALA A 184 16.26 0.92 39.78
N GLN A 185 15.45 -0.14 39.74
CA GLN A 185 15.59 -1.30 40.59
C GLN A 185 16.49 -2.30 39.86
N PRO A 186 17.68 -2.65 40.39
CA PRO A 186 18.37 -3.85 39.96
C PRO A 186 17.38 -5.01 40.04
N TYR A 187 17.25 -5.80 38.99
CA TYR A 187 16.40 -6.98 39.00
C TYR A 187 16.79 -7.86 40.19
N GLN A 188 15.94 -7.90 41.21
CA GLN A 188 16.04 -8.86 42.30
C GLN A 188 15.13 -10.03 41.95
N PRO A 189 15.68 -11.25 41.73
CA PRO A 189 14.85 -12.43 41.59
C PRO A 189 14.02 -12.63 42.87
N PRO A 190 12.77 -13.12 42.77
CA PRO A 190 11.94 -13.36 43.94
C PRO A 190 12.65 -14.29 44.94
N THR A 191 12.83 -13.84 46.19
CA THR A 191 13.39 -14.65 47.29
C THR A 191 12.33 -15.50 47.99
N GLN A 192 11.08 -15.44 47.54
CA GLN A 192 10.02 -16.26 48.11
C GLN A 192 10.07 -17.67 47.49
N PRO A 193 10.22 -18.74 48.31
CA PRO A 193 9.98 -20.08 47.81
C PRO A 193 8.55 -20.16 47.28
N TYR A 194 8.40 -20.62 46.04
CA TYR A 194 7.13 -20.77 45.37
C TYR A 194 6.18 -21.62 46.23
N GLN A 195 5.14 -20.99 46.79
CA GLN A 195 4.02 -21.68 47.40
C GLN A 195 2.93 -21.85 46.34
N ALA A 196 2.73 -23.09 45.89
CA ALA A 196 1.62 -23.43 45.01
C ALA A 196 0.29 -23.11 45.72
N PRO A 197 -0.66 -22.40 45.08
CA PRO A 197 -1.96 -22.12 45.67
C PRO A 197 -2.69 -23.42 46.03
N ALA A 198 -3.13 -23.56 47.28
CA ALA A 198 -3.83 -24.75 47.79
C ALA A 198 -5.33 -24.82 47.40
N GLN A 199 -5.77 -24.05 46.41
CA GLN A 199 -7.17 -24.04 45.98
C GLN A 199 -7.35 -25.03 44.83
N PRO A 200 -8.14 -26.12 45.01
CA PRO A 200 -8.58 -26.93 43.88
C PRO A 200 -9.32 -26.03 42.90
N TYR A 201 -8.90 -26.03 41.64
CA TYR A 201 -9.56 -25.30 40.59
C TYR A 201 -11.03 -25.75 40.49
N GLN A 202 -11.97 -24.86 40.85
CA GLN A 202 -13.37 -25.03 40.54
C GLN A 202 -13.68 -24.31 39.23
N PRO A 203 -14.03 -25.02 38.15
CA PRO A 203 -14.48 -24.38 36.92
C PRO A 203 -15.79 -23.60 37.17
N PRO A 204 -16.03 -22.47 36.47
CA PRO A 204 -17.27 -21.72 36.59
C PRO A 204 -18.51 -22.57 36.27
N ALA A 205 -19.50 -22.59 37.16
CA ALA A 205 -20.72 -23.39 37.03
C ALA A 205 -21.82 -22.77 36.12
N GLN A 206 -21.48 -21.74 35.34
CA GLN A 206 -22.44 -21.07 34.47
C GLN A 206 -22.33 -21.65 33.05
N PRO A 207 -23.39 -22.28 32.51
CA PRO A 207 -23.43 -22.63 31.09
C PRO A 207 -23.29 -21.35 30.26
N TYR A 208 -22.34 -21.32 29.34
CA TYR A 208 -22.18 -20.23 28.39
C TYR A 208 -23.47 -20.05 27.58
N GLN A 209 -24.20 -18.95 27.80
CA GLN A 209 -25.30 -18.53 26.92
C GLN A 209 -24.70 -17.68 25.80
N ALA A 210 -24.65 -18.25 24.59
CA ALA A 210 -24.32 -17.49 23.40
C ALA A 210 -25.37 -16.38 23.18
N PRO A 211 -24.96 -15.12 22.90
CA PRO A 211 -25.91 -14.07 22.53
C PRO A 211 -26.74 -14.50 21.32
N ALA A 212 -28.06 -14.25 21.35
CA ALA A 212 -28.93 -14.53 20.22
C ALA A 212 -28.48 -13.73 18.99
N ALA A 213 -28.26 -14.42 17.88
CA ALA A 213 -27.93 -13.78 16.61
C ALA A 213 -29.06 -12.80 16.23
N PRO A 214 -28.74 -11.58 15.74
CA PRO A 214 -29.76 -10.69 15.23
C PRO A 214 -30.49 -11.37 14.07
N VAL A 215 -31.82 -11.40 14.14
CA VAL A 215 -32.67 -11.93 13.07
C VAL A 215 -32.55 -10.99 11.88
N TYR A 216 -31.71 -11.37 10.91
CA TYR A 216 -31.64 -10.69 9.63
C TYR A 216 -32.94 -10.99 8.87
N THR A 217 -33.82 -10.01 8.78
CA THR A 217 -34.88 -10.01 7.78
C THR A 217 -34.31 -9.38 6.52
N PRO A 218 -34.15 -10.14 5.41
CA PRO A 218 -33.75 -9.54 4.16
C PRO A 218 -34.80 -8.50 3.74
N PRO A 219 -34.39 -7.36 3.15
CA PRO A 219 -35.34 -6.41 2.59
C PRO A 219 -36.20 -7.09 1.52
N PRO A 220 -37.47 -6.69 1.35
CA PRO A 220 -38.34 -7.24 0.33
C PRO A 220 -37.72 -7.03 -1.06
N PRO A 221 -37.87 -8.00 -1.97
CA PRO A 221 -37.36 -7.87 -3.33
C PRO A 221 -38.03 -6.67 -4.02
N PRO A 222 -37.30 -5.92 -4.86
CA PRO A 222 -37.88 -4.85 -5.65
C PRO A 222 -39.01 -5.39 -6.55
N PRO A 223 -40.05 -4.59 -6.85
CA PRO A 223 -41.12 -5.01 -7.75
C PRO A 223 -40.54 -5.40 -9.11
N ALA A 224 -40.99 -6.54 -9.63
CA ALA A 224 -40.58 -7.06 -10.91
C ALA A 224 -40.85 -6.03 -12.02
N PRO A 225 -39.90 -5.76 -12.92
CA PRO A 225 -40.17 -4.93 -14.09
C PRO A 225 -41.20 -5.62 -14.99
N GLU A 226 -42.15 -4.84 -15.50
CA GLU A 226 -43.15 -5.31 -16.46
C GLU A 226 -42.46 -5.95 -17.68
N ALA A 227 -42.93 -7.14 -18.04
CA ALA A 227 -42.38 -7.92 -19.13
C ALA A 227 -42.62 -7.21 -20.48
N THR A 228 -41.62 -6.50 -20.98
CA THR A 228 -41.52 -6.24 -22.42
C THR A 228 -41.14 -7.54 -23.12
N ALA A 229 -41.93 -7.97 -24.11
CA ALA A 229 -41.69 -9.18 -24.88
C ALA A 229 -40.31 -9.15 -25.56
N TYR A 230 -39.36 -9.90 -25.00
CA TYR A 230 -38.07 -10.19 -25.63
C TYR A 230 -38.24 -11.37 -26.59
N THR A 231 -38.00 -11.14 -27.88
CA THR A 231 -37.68 -12.19 -28.84
C THR A 231 -36.21 -12.58 -28.66
N PRO A 232 -35.88 -13.85 -28.36
CA PRO A 232 -34.50 -14.27 -28.20
C PRO A 232 -33.77 -14.27 -29.56
N PRO A 233 -32.50 -13.79 -29.61
CA PRO A 233 -31.64 -13.96 -30.78
C PRO A 233 -31.16 -15.42 -30.92
N PRO A 234 -30.79 -15.85 -32.14
CA PRO A 234 -30.40 -17.23 -32.41
C PRO A 234 -29.10 -17.64 -31.69
N PRO A 235 -28.97 -18.92 -31.26
CA PRO A 235 -27.83 -19.39 -30.49
C PRO A 235 -26.54 -19.44 -31.32
N ALA A 236 -25.46 -18.90 -30.75
CA ALA A 236 -24.11 -18.99 -31.27
C ALA A 236 -23.41 -20.31 -30.82
N PRO A 237 -22.40 -20.81 -31.56
CA PRO A 237 -21.82 -22.14 -31.33
C PRO A 237 -21.05 -22.24 -30.00
N GLU A 238 -21.20 -23.38 -29.33
CA GLU A 238 -20.61 -23.71 -28.04
C GLU A 238 -19.07 -23.88 -28.13
N ALA A 239 -18.35 -23.23 -27.21
CA ALA A 239 -16.93 -23.43 -27.00
C ALA A 239 -16.65 -24.71 -26.18
N PRO A 240 -15.56 -25.45 -26.44
CA PRO A 240 -15.32 -26.75 -25.84
C PRO A 240 -15.05 -26.68 -24.32
N GLN A 241 -15.75 -27.54 -23.59
CA GLN A 241 -15.63 -27.77 -22.15
C GLN A 241 -14.25 -28.34 -21.79
N GLN A 242 -13.61 -27.76 -20.76
CA GLN A 242 -12.41 -28.33 -20.15
C GLN A 242 -12.77 -29.53 -19.27
N THR A 243 -12.16 -30.67 -19.59
CA THR A 243 -12.24 -31.93 -18.87
C THR A 243 -11.66 -31.79 -17.46
N GLN A 244 -12.48 -32.06 -16.43
CA GLN A 244 -12.00 -32.21 -15.05
C GLN A 244 -11.28 -33.55 -14.90
N ALA A 245 -10.04 -33.51 -14.39
CA ALA A 245 -9.25 -34.70 -14.03
C ALA A 245 -9.74 -35.33 -12.70
N PRO A 246 -9.49 -36.62 -12.44
CA PRO A 246 -10.12 -37.36 -11.35
C PRO A 246 -9.63 -36.92 -9.95
N ALA A 247 -10.57 -36.85 -9.00
CA ALA A 247 -10.29 -36.61 -7.59
C ALA A 247 -9.52 -37.77 -6.95
N GLY A 248 -8.25 -37.53 -6.59
CA GLY A 248 -7.51 -38.38 -5.65
C GLY A 248 -7.97 -38.12 -4.21
N ALA A 249 -7.94 -39.15 -3.35
CA ALA A 249 -8.35 -39.08 -1.95
C ALA A 249 -7.65 -37.94 -1.18
N PRO A 250 -8.31 -37.28 -0.21
CA PRO A 250 -7.71 -36.19 0.55
C PRO A 250 -6.59 -36.72 1.45
N ALA A 251 -5.37 -36.24 1.21
CA ALA A 251 -4.25 -36.45 2.13
C ALA A 251 -4.43 -35.59 3.39
N VAL A 252 -3.88 -36.00 4.52
CA VAL A 252 -3.87 -35.20 5.76
C VAL A 252 -2.48 -34.63 6.02
N CYS A 253 -2.41 -33.42 6.58
CA CYS A 253 -1.15 -32.79 6.92
C CYS A 253 -0.45 -33.58 8.04
N PRO A 254 0.82 -34.01 7.86
CA PRO A 254 1.53 -34.79 8.88
C PRO A 254 1.89 -33.97 10.12
N SER A 255 1.92 -32.64 10.03
CA SER A 255 2.29 -31.77 11.14
C SER A 255 1.12 -31.33 12.02
N CYS A 256 -0.11 -31.24 11.48
CA CYS A 256 -1.25 -30.72 12.24
C CYS A 256 -2.57 -31.46 12.00
N GLY A 257 -2.61 -32.47 11.11
CA GLY A 257 -3.80 -33.27 10.85
C GLY A 257 -4.87 -32.61 9.96
N THR A 258 -4.66 -31.37 9.50
CA THR A 258 -5.62 -30.69 8.61
C THR A 258 -5.73 -31.42 7.26
N ALA A 259 -6.96 -31.64 6.76
CA ALA A 259 -7.20 -32.22 5.44
C ALA A 259 -6.65 -31.32 4.33
N LEU A 260 -5.92 -31.91 3.39
CA LEU A 260 -5.26 -31.23 2.28
C LEU A 260 -6.03 -31.46 0.99
N PRO A 261 -6.27 -30.41 0.18
CA PRO A 261 -6.79 -30.59 -1.15
C PRO A 261 -5.74 -31.32 -2.04
N PRO A 262 -6.17 -32.06 -3.07
CA PRO A 262 -5.26 -32.76 -3.97
C PRO A 262 -4.23 -31.81 -4.59
N GLY A 263 -2.95 -32.15 -4.50
CA GLY A 263 -1.86 -31.36 -5.09
C GLY A 263 -1.41 -30.15 -4.26
N ALA A 264 -1.85 -30.01 -3.00
CA ALA A 264 -1.38 -28.94 -2.13
C ALA A 264 0.14 -29.01 -1.88
N ALA A 265 0.88 -27.95 -2.21
CA ALA A 265 2.32 -27.81 -1.89
C ALA A 265 2.58 -27.34 -0.45
N PHE A 266 1.56 -26.78 0.22
CA PHE A 266 1.63 -26.25 1.58
C PHE A 266 0.29 -26.49 2.32
N CYS A 267 0.35 -26.61 3.64
CA CYS A 267 -0.82 -26.78 4.49
C CYS A 267 -1.49 -25.43 4.75
N GLY A 268 -2.78 -25.29 4.42
CA GLY A 268 -3.57 -24.10 4.74
C GLY A 268 -3.87 -23.90 6.24
N GLY A 269 -3.70 -24.94 7.06
CA GLY A 269 -3.93 -24.87 8.51
C GLY A 269 -2.72 -24.37 9.31
N CYS A 270 -1.52 -24.92 9.04
CA CYS A 270 -0.31 -24.59 9.81
C CYS A 270 0.82 -23.97 8.98
N GLY A 271 0.69 -23.85 7.66
CA GLY A 271 1.69 -23.24 6.78
C GLY A 271 2.88 -24.14 6.40
N ASN A 272 2.98 -25.36 6.92
CA ASN A 272 4.07 -26.27 6.57
C ASN A 272 4.00 -26.73 5.11
N LYS A 273 5.17 -26.89 4.49
CA LYS A 273 5.29 -27.47 3.16
C LYS A 273 4.84 -28.94 3.18
N ILE A 274 4.08 -29.32 2.16
CA ILE A 274 3.62 -30.70 1.92
C ILE A 274 4.48 -31.22 0.76
N GLY A 275 5.48 -32.03 1.10
CA GLY A 275 6.49 -32.55 0.18
C GLY A 275 7.70 -33.04 0.94
#